data_AF-A0A962NFP0-F1
#
_entry.id   AF-A0A962NFP0-F1
#
_cell.length_a   1.000
_cell.length_b   1.000
_cell.length_c   1.000
_cell.angle_alpha   90.00
_cell.angle_beta   90.00
_cell.angle_gamma   90.00
#
_symmetry.space_group_name_H-M   'P 1'
#
loop_
_entity.id
_entity.type
_entity.pdbx_description
1 polymer ?
#
loop_
_entity_poly.entity_id
_entity_poly.type
_entity_poly.pdbx_seq_one_letter_code
_entity_poly.pdbx_strand_id
1 'polypeptide(L)'
;LGRMQTAVTGLNYNGQLVYSRDNELMTYQIEHQAGQGGASESIVLLNRDGDRGTDQPESFSLVNFNRLHLPDHKAYAIDIGGRATVAGHTCKVVVVRPKDKLRYLHRYCIEPDTGMLLRYSLMDRQQKQLEQMM
;
A
#
# COMPACT_ATOMS: atom_id res chain seq x y z
N LEU A 1 -1.26 7.43 -10.74
CA LEU A 1 -0.33 7.14 -9.63
C LEU A 1 0.17 8.42 -8.94
N GLY A 2 0.57 9.47 -9.66
CA GLY A 2 0.93 10.77 -9.04
C GLY A 2 -0.13 11.34 -8.09
N ARG A 3 -1.41 11.33 -8.48
CA ARG A 3 -2.52 11.74 -7.60
C ARG A 3 -2.60 10.94 -6.29
N MET A 4 -2.27 9.65 -6.32
CA MET A 4 -2.27 8.81 -5.12
C MET A 4 -1.09 9.15 -4.21
N GLN A 5 0.09 9.43 -4.76
CA GLN A 5 1.22 9.94 -3.96
C GLN A 5 0.83 11.22 -3.21
N THR A 6 0.24 12.18 -3.91
CA THR A 6 -0.23 13.43 -3.30
C THR A 6 -1.30 13.19 -2.24
N ALA A 7 -2.23 12.27 -2.48
CA ALA A 7 -3.30 11.95 -1.54
C ALA A 7 -2.74 11.35 -0.23
N VAL A 8 -1.85 10.36 -0.33
CA VAL A 8 -1.25 9.71 0.85
C VAL A 8 -0.45 10.69 1.71
N THR A 9 0.21 11.68 1.11
CA THR A 9 0.99 12.67 1.88
C THR A 9 0.17 13.89 2.32
N GLY A 10 -0.98 14.14 1.69
CA GLY A 10 -1.71 15.41 1.80
C GLY A 10 -3.08 15.33 2.46
N LEU A 11 -3.66 14.14 2.59
CA LEU A 11 -4.97 13.96 3.20
C LEU A 11 -4.83 13.63 4.69
N ASN A 12 -5.79 14.08 5.49
CA ASN A 12 -5.94 13.58 6.86
C ASN A 12 -6.69 12.24 6.81
N TYR A 13 -6.18 11.22 7.47
CA TYR A 13 -6.83 9.93 7.54
C TYR A 13 -6.58 9.25 8.88
N ASN A 14 -7.56 8.46 9.32
CA ASN A 14 -7.48 7.63 10.50
C ASN A 14 -8.20 6.32 10.18
N GLY A 15 -7.60 5.19 10.54
CA GLY A 15 -8.24 3.90 10.35
C GLY A 15 -7.40 2.73 10.85
N GLN A 16 -7.92 1.53 10.59
CA GLN A 16 -7.19 0.28 10.77
C GLN A 16 -6.69 -0.23 9.44
N LEU A 17 -5.49 -0.79 9.47
CA LEU A 17 -4.80 -1.35 8.32
C LEU A 17 -4.39 -2.77 8.62
N VAL A 18 -4.67 -3.69 7.71
CA VAL A 18 -4.18 -5.07 7.79
C VAL A 18 -3.03 -5.22 6.80
N TYR A 19 -1.86 -5.55 7.33
CA TYR A 19 -0.68 -5.91 6.55
C TYR A 19 -0.46 -7.42 6.62
N SER A 20 -0.16 -8.02 5.48
CA SER A 20 0.14 -9.44 5.35
C SER A 20 1.45 -9.63 4.62
N ARG A 21 2.34 -10.45 5.19
CA ARG A 21 3.60 -10.87 4.59
C ARG A 21 3.93 -12.28 5.06
N ASP A 22 4.36 -13.15 4.15
CA ASP A 22 4.80 -14.51 4.48
C ASP A 22 3.80 -15.29 5.37
N ASN A 23 2.49 -15.10 5.12
CA ASN A 23 1.37 -15.64 5.89
C ASN A 23 1.20 -15.10 7.33
N GLU A 24 2.02 -14.15 7.77
CA GLU A 24 1.77 -13.38 8.98
C GLU A 24 0.75 -12.27 8.68
N LEU A 25 -0.16 -12.03 9.64
CA LEU A 25 -1.09 -10.92 9.58
C LEU A 25 -0.81 -9.96 10.72
N MET A 26 -0.63 -8.69 10.39
CA MET A 26 -0.44 -7.62 11.34
C MET A 26 -1.54 -6.58 11.15
N THR A 27 -2.17 -6.17 12.24
CA THR A 27 -3.18 -5.11 12.23
C THR A 27 -2.61 -3.88 12.89
N TYR A 28 -2.68 -2.74 12.21
CA TYR A 28 -2.21 -1.45 12.69
C TYR A 28 -3.38 -0.47 12.82
N GLN A 29 -3.32 0.41 13.82
CA GLN A 29 -4.05 1.67 13.81
C GLN A 29 -3.14 2.72 13.19
N ILE A 30 -3.66 3.51 12.26
CA ILE A 30 -2.95 4.59 11.61
C ILE A 30 -3.71 5.90 11.76
N GLU A 31 -2.99 6.97 12.05
CA GLU A 31 -3.47 8.34 12.02
C GLU A 31 -2.46 9.21 11.29
N HIS A 32 -2.93 9.99 10.33
CA HIS A 32 -2.13 10.95 9.60
C HIS A 32 -2.80 12.32 9.58
N GLN A 33 -2.00 13.34 9.84
CA GLN A 33 -2.40 14.73 9.81
C GLN A 33 -1.43 15.51 8.91
N ALA A 34 -1.96 16.04 7.81
CA ALA A 34 -1.25 16.96 6.93
C ALA A 34 -1.19 18.35 7.58
N GLY A 35 -0.01 18.98 7.60
CA GLY A 35 0.20 20.29 8.21
C GLY A 35 1.25 21.13 7.49
N GLN A 36 1.18 22.46 7.66
CA GLN A 36 2.11 23.42 7.03
C GLN A 36 3.58 23.26 7.49
N GLY A 37 3.81 22.56 8.62
CA GLY A 37 5.15 22.25 9.16
C GLY A 37 5.66 20.84 8.84
N GLY A 38 4.92 20.07 8.03
CA GLY A 38 5.20 18.66 7.76
C GLY A 38 4.01 17.76 8.09
N ALA A 39 3.93 16.62 7.41
CA ALA A 39 2.99 15.56 7.73
C ALA A 39 3.41 14.85 9.03
N SER A 40 2.46 14.62 9.92
CA SER A 40 2.64 13.76 11.09
C SER A 40 1.89 12.45 10.87
N GLU A 41 2.55 11.31 11.09
CA GLU A 41 1.96 9.99 11.01
C GLU A 41 2.23 9.22 12.30
N SER A 42 1.18 8.65 12.90
CA SER A 42 1.24 7.79 14.07
C SER A 42 0.72 6.41 13.70
N ILE A 43 1.52 5.37 13.97
CA ILE A 43 1.20 3.99 13.62
C ILE A 43 1.43 3.10 14.84
N VAL A 44 0.39 2.39 15.23
CA VAL A 44 0.36 1.53 16.42
C VAL A 44 -0.02 0.12 16.00
N LEU A 45 0.83 -0.86 16.28
CA LEU A 45 0.49 -2.27 16.11
C LEU A 45 -0.60 -2.65 17.13
N LEU A 46 -1.72 -3.16 16.65
CA LEU A 46 -2.83 -3.66 17.46
C LEU A 46 -2.73 -5.17 17.71
N ASN A 47 -2.36 -5.93 16.67
CA ASN A 47 -2.27 -7.39 16.75
C ASN A 47 -1.28 -7.95 15.72
N ARG A 48 -0.63 -9.07 16.06
CA ARG A 48 0.20 -9.89 15.17
C ARG A 48 -0.23 -11.34 15.31
N ASP A 49 -0.60 -11.95 14.20
CA ASP A 49 -0.95 -13.35 14.08
C ASP A 49 0.20 -14.10 13.36
N GLY A 50 0.80 -15.10 14.00
CA GLY A 50 1.99 -15.81 13.53
C GLY A 50 2.85 -16.44 14.65
N ASP A 51 3.61 -17.49 14.32
CA ASP A 51 4.50 -18.17 15.27
C ASP A 51 5.82 -17.41 15.46
N ARG A 52 6.36 -17.46 16.68
CA ARG A 52 7.29 -16.48 17.27
C ARG A 52 8.56 -16.18 16.45
N GLY A 53 8.83 -14.89 16.22
CA GLY A 53 10.15 -14.35 15.92
C GLY A 53 10.31 -12.96 16.53
N THR A 54 11.40 -12.71 17.25
CA THR A 54 11.76 -11.47 17.96
C THR A 54 12.07 -10.27 17.04
N ASP A 55 11.55 -10.26 15.81
CA ASP A 55 11.66 -9.10 14.95
C ASP A 55 10.62 -8.08 15.36
N GLN A 56 11.12 -6.95 15.85
CA GLN A 56 10.36 -5.72 15.99
C GLN A 56 9.69 -5.48 14.63
N PRO A 57 8.34 -5.34 14.58
CA PRO A 57 7.66 -5.13 13.31
C PRO A 57 8.30 -3.92 12.63
N GLU A 58 8.79 -4.08 11.40
CA GLU A 58 9.22 -2.93 10.61
C GLU A 58 8.05 -1.94 10.65
N SER A 59 8.31 -0.72 11.11
CA SER A 59 7.28 0.31 11.18
C SER A 59 6.81 0.59 9.76
N PHE A 60 5.68 0.00 9.42
CA PHE A 60 4.91 0.36 8.25
C PHE A 60 4.60 1.86 8.34
N SER A 61 4.71 2.60 7.24
CA SER A 61 4.38 4.03 7.14
C SER A 61 3.73 4.22 5.78
N LEU A 62 2.56 4.85 5.66
CA LEU A 62 1.99 5.12 4.33
C LEU A 62 2.74 6.27 3.66
N VAL A 63 3.12 7.28 4.43
CA VAL A 63 3.94 8.42 3.97
C VAL A 63 5.32 7.95 3.50
N ASN A 64 5.97 7.12 4.31
CA ASN A 64 7.30 6.58 4.06
C ASN A 64 7.25 5.12 3.63
N PHE A 65 6.18 4.67 2.96
CA PHE A 65 6.12 3.31 2.39
C PHE A 65 7.17 3.23 1.27
N ASN A 66 8.40 3.03 1.71
CA ASN A 66 9.73 3.17 1.13
C ASN A 66 9.88 3.88 -0.22
N ARG A 67 9.30 5.08 -0.36
CA ARG A 67 9.07 5.78 -1.63
C ARG A 67 8.12 4.95 -2.51
N LEU A 68 6.99 5.54 -2.86
CA LEU A 68 6.28 5.25 -4.10
C LEU A 68 7.21 5.54 -5.29
N HIS A 69 8.30 4.78 -5.44
CA HIS A 69 9.09 4.73 -6.65
C HIS A 69 8.10 4.21 -7.66
N LEU A 70 7.46 5.14 -8.37
CA LEU A 70 6.67 4.82 -9.53
C LEU A 70 7.59 3.98 -10.37
N PRO A 71 7.26 2.71 -10.58
CA PRO A 71 8.19 1.82 -11.23
C PRO A 71 8.52 2.45 -12.58
N ASP A 72 9.82 2.66 -12.86
CA ASP A 72 10.26 3.49 -14.00
C ASP A 72 9.47 3.07 -15.25
N HIS A 73 8.89 4.04 -15.96
CA HIS A 73 8.08 3.81 -17.16
C HIS A 73 8.86 3.04 -18.24
N LYS A 74 10.20 3.04 -18.20
CA LYS A 74 11.02 2.17 -19.05
C LYS A 74 10.94 0.71 -18.63
N ALA A 75 11.01 0.46 -17.33
CA ALA A 75 11.04 -0.83 -16.67
C ALA A 75 9.66 -1.50 -16.51
N TYR A 76 8.58 -0.71 -16.48
CA TYR A 76 7.23 -1.18 -16.19
C TYR A 76 6.19 -0.64 -17.16
N ALA A 77 5.17 -1.45 -17.41
CA ALA A 77 3.95 -1.06 -18.11
C ALA A 77 2.83 -0.86 -17.07
N ILE A 78 2.00 0.17 -17.28
CA ILE A 78 0.88 0.48 -16.39
C ILE A 78 -0.40 0.08 -17.10
N ASP A 79 -1.23 -0.70 -16.42
CA ASP A 79 -2.57 -1.07 -16.84
C ASP A 79 -3.60 -0.53 -15.84
N ILE A 80 -4.66 0.07 -16.36
CA ILE A 80 -5.69 0.76 -15.60
C ILE A 80 -7.04 0.31 -16.16
N GLY A 81 -7.91 -0.26 -15.33
CA GLY A 81 -9.24 -0.62 -15.82
C GLY A 81 -10.10 -1.42 -14.86
N GLY A 82 -9.49 -2.21 -13.98
CA GLY A 82 -10.23 -2.97 -12.97
C GLY A 82 -10.93 -2.06 -11.96
N ARG A 83 -12.05 -2.55 -11.40
CA ARG A 83 -12.68 -1.99 -10.19
C ARG A 83 -12.67 -3.03 -9.09
N ALA A 84 -12.54 -2.59 -7.85
CA ALA A 84 -12.65 -3.45 -6.67
C ALA A 84 -13.27 -2.66 -5.52
N THR A 85 -13.72 -3.39 -4.49
CA THR A 85 -14.22 -2.80 -3.24
C THR A 85 -13.31 -3.22 -2.10
N VAL A 86 -12.89 -2.27 -1.28
CA VAL A 86 -12.06 -2.48 -0.08
C VAL A 86 -12.64 -1.64 1.05
N ALA A 87 -12.86 -2.25 2.21
CA ALA A 87 -13.45 -1.59 3.39
C ALA A 87 -14.76 -0.83 3.10
N GLY A 88 -15.59 -1.32 2.16
CA GLY A 88 -16.83 -0.64 1.74
C GLY A 88 -16.65 0.50 0.72
N HIS A 89 -15.41 0.84 0.35
CA HIS A 89 -15.10 1.87 -0.64
C HIS A 89 -14.78 1.27 -2.01
N THR A 90 -15.29 1.89 -3.07
CA THR A 90 -14.96 1.47 -4.45
C THR A 90 -13.64 2.09 -4.89
N CYS A 91 -12.78 1.30 -5.51
CA CYS A 91 -11.49 1.73 -6.01
C CYS A 91 -11.28 1.35 -7.47
N LYS A 92 -10.41 2.10 -8.14
CA LYS A 92 -9.84 1.75 -9.43
C LYS A 92 -8.56 0.96 -9.23
N VAL A 93 -8.48 -0.19 -9.87
CA VAL A 93 -7.30 -1.05 -9.85
C VAL A 93 -6.32 -0.56 -10.91
N VAL A 94 -5.10 -0.28 -10.46
CA VAL A 94 -3.95 0.05 -11.30
C VAL A 94 -2.91 -1.05 -11.10
N VAL A 95 -2.54 -1.72 -12.18
CA VAL A 95 -1.56 -2.80 -12.18
C VAL A 95 -0.28 -2.28 -12.85
N VAL A 96 0.83 -2.36 -12.15
CA VAL A 96 2.14 -1.98 -12.68
C VAL A 96 2.94 -3.25 -12.92
N ARG A 97 3.04 -3.63 -14.20
CA ARG A 97 3.63 -4.89 -14.64
C ARG A 97 5.08 -4.68 -15.08
N PRO A 98 6.04 -5.47 -14.59
CA PRO A 98 7.41 -5.37 -15.06
C PRO A 98 7.52 -5.83 -16.52
N LYS A 99 8.40 -5.16 -17.29
CA LYS A 99 8.71 -5.56 -18.67
C LYS A 99 9.81 -6.61 -18.77
N ASP A 100 10.43 -6.94 -17.64
CA ASP A 100 11.47 -7.95 -17.52
C ASP A 100 11.11 -8.99 -16.46
N LYS A 101 12.01 -9.96 -16.29
CA LYS A 101 11.87 -11.03 -15.30
C LYS A 101 12.45 -10.65 -13.94
N LEU A 102 13.11 -9.51 -13.78
CA LEU A 102 13.91 -9.25 -12.58
C LEU A 102 13.11 -8.59 -11.45
N ARG A 103 11.82 -8.32 -11.67
CA ARG A 103 11.02 -7.49 -10.78
C ARG A 103 9.64 -8.08 -10.47
N TYR A 104 9.02 -7.54 -9.42
CA TYR A 104 7.70 -7.94 -8.94
C TYR A 104 6.58 -7.15 -9.63
N LEU A 105 5.37 -7.70 -9.62
CA LEU A 105 4.18 -7.00 -10.05
C LEU A 105 3.59 -6.24 -8.87
N HIS A 106 3.25 -4.97 -9.10
CA HIS A 106 2.58 -4.14 -8.10
C HIS A 106 1.12 -3.91 -8.49
N ARG A 107 0.21 -4.03 -7.53
CA ARG A 107 -1.21 -3.76 -7.72
C ARG A 107 -1.68 -2.74 -6.69
N TYR A 108 -2.29 -1.67 -7.19
CA TYR A 108 -2.81 -0.58 -6.38
C TYR A 108 -4.32 -0.48 -6.57
N CYS A 109 -5.04 -0.27 -5.49
CA CYS A 109 -6.47 -0.04 -5.45
C CYS A 109 -6.67 1.38 -4.92
N ILE A 110 -6.97 2.30 -5.84
CA ILE A 110 -6.98 3.73 -5.58
C ILE A 110 -8.41 4.24 -5.61
N GLU A 111 -8.85 4.86 -4.53
CA GLU A 111 -10.16 5.46 -4.42
C GLU A 111 -10.27 6.64 -5.41
N PRO A 112 -11.29 6.69 -6.29
CA PRO A 112 -11.32 7.63 -7.40
C PRO A 112 -11.64 9.07 -6.99
N ASP A 113 -12.24 9.33 -5.84
CA ASP A 113 -12.66 10.69 -5.45
C ASP A 113 -11.57 11.40 -4.64
N THR A 114 -10.92 10.70 -3.73
CA THR A 114 -9.80 11.26 -2.93
C THR A 114 -8.43 10.98 -3.56
N GLY A 115 -8.28 9.88 -4.29
CA GLY A 115 -6.98 9.36 -4.71
C GLY A 115 -6.29 8.51 -3.65
N MET A 116 -6.94 8.23 -2.52
CA MET A 116 -6.35 7.45 -1.43
C MET A 116 -6.06 6.00 -1.84
N LEU A 117 -4.94 5.47 -1.36
CA LEU A 117 -4.60 4.05 -1.53
C LEU A 117 -5.37 3.21 -0.51
N LEU A 118 -6.27 2.36 -0.99
CA LEU A 118 -7.06 1.47 -0.13
C LEU A 118 -6.47 0.07 -0.04
N ARG A 119 -5.77 -0.38 -1.08
CA ARG A 119 -5.06 -1.67 -1.05
C ARG A 119 -3.83 -1.64 -1.92
N TYR A 120 -2.77 -2.25 -1.41
CA TYR A 120 -1.53 -2.54 -2.12
C TYR A 120 -1.27 -4.04 -2.10
N SER A 121 -0.76 -4.58 -3.21
CA SER A 121 -0.31 -5.97 -3.27
C SER A 121 0.96 -6.07 -4.09
N LEU A 122 1.93 -6.81 -3.55
CA LEU A 122 3.15 -7.21 -4.24
C LEU A 122 3.01 -8.68 -4.63
N MET A 123 3.18 -8.96 -5.92
CA MET A 123 3.01 -10.31 -6.47
C MET A 123 4.27 -10.75 -7.21
N ASP A 124 4.58 -12.03 -7.09
CA ASP A 124 5.62 -12.65 -7.90
C ASP A 124 5.14 -12.96 -9.34
N ARG A 125 6.02 -13.60 -10.13
CA ARG A 125 5.71 -13.94 -11.52
C ARG A 125 4.65 -15.03 -11.65
N GLN A 126 4.50 -15.87 -10.62
CA GLN A 126 3.50 -16.91 -10.51
C GLN A 126 2.14 -16.36 -10.05
N GLN A 127 2.00 -15.04 -9.91
CA GLN A 127 0.82 -14.38 -9.34
C GLN A 127 0.60 -14.75 -7.85
N LYS A 128 1.61 -15.30 -7.18
CA LYS A 128 1.56 -15.50 -5.74
C LYS A 128 1.76 -14.15 -5.07
N GLN A 129 0.87 -13.85 -4.13
CA GLN A 129 0.97 -12.64 -3.32
C GLN A 129 2.07 -12.83 -2.26
N LEU A 130 3.06 -11.94 -2.30
CA LEU A 130 4.17 -11.91 -1.34
C LEU A 130 3.80 -11.01 -0.16
N GLU A 131 3.23 -9.85 -0.48
CA GLU A 131 2.81 -8.85 0.50
C GLU A 131 1.46 -8.26 0.10
N GLN A 132 0.65 -7.92 1.10
CA GLN A 132 -0.58 -7.16 0.90
C GLN A 132 -0.82 -6.22 2.07
N MET A 133 -1.40 -5.07 1.74
CA MET A 133 -1.92 -4.09 2.67
C MET A 133 -3.36 -3.76 2.29
N MET A 134 -4.31 -3.78 3.23
CA MET A 134 -5.72 -3.45 2.98
C MET A 134 -6.41 -2.83 4.19
#